data_AF-A0A0S8CMB7-F1
#
_entry.id   AF-A0A0S8CMB7-F1
#
_cell.length_a   1.000
_cell.length_b   1.000
_cell.length_c   1.000
_cell.angle_alpha   90.00
_cell.angle_beta   90.00
_cell.angle_gamma   90.00
#
_symmetry.space_group_name_H-M   'P 1'
#
loop_
_entity.id
_entity.type
_entity.pdbx_description
1 polymer ?
#
loop_
_entity_poly.entity_id
_entity_poly.type
_entity_poly.pdbx_seq_one_letter_code
_entity_poly.pdbx_strand_id
1 'polypeptide(L)'
;MKKKIYFVLFLLIVCFLAGGFYITKSIDKVTGKLETIITLNKVEFLRETLLNKIVVVQADLLLKDTPHARQVDTFVQHVEEMVQAAGHCSNCHHEERVLNRITYFQQMIDQYIKKLSRIYTLRANEARLKKEKQSAFDLGQA
;
A
#
# COMPACT_ATOMS: atom_id res chain seq x y z
N MET A 1 37.23 8.22 -61.14
CA MET A 1 37.46 8.57 -59.71
C MET A 1 36.20 9.08 -59.00
N LYS A 2 35.38 9.94 -59.61
CA LYS A 2 34.11 10.45 -59.03
C LYS A 2 33.13 9.36 -58.55
N LYS A 3 32.95 8.26 -59.30
CA LYS A 3 32.08 7.12 -58.90
C LYS A 3 32.50 6.42 -57.59
N LYS A 4 33.81 6.37 -57.28
CA LYS A 4 34.31 5.76 -56.03
C LYS A 4 34.00 6.65 -54.82
N ILE A 5 34.01 7.98 -55.01
CA ILE A 5 33.70 8.96 -53.95
C ILE A 5 32.22 8.87 -53.56
N TYR A 6 31.30 8.80 -54.54
CA TYR A 6 29.87 8.63 -54.25
C TYR A 6 29.56 7.31 -53.52
N PHE A 7 30.30 6.23 -53.83
CA PHE A 7 30.12 4.95 -53.15
C PHE A 7 30.53 5.00 -51.68
N VAL A 8 31.67 5.62 -51.37
CA VAL A 8 32.13 5.79 -49.98
C VAL A 8 31.19 6.70 -49.20
N LEU A 9 30.72 7.80 -49.80
CA LEU A 9 29.75 8.70 -49.18
C LEU A 9 28.43 7.99 -48.88
N PHE A 10 27.94 7.19 -49.82
CA PHE A 10 26.72 6.40 -49.63
C PHE A 10 26.87 5.39 -48.48
N LEU A 11 27.99 4.67 -48.42
CA LEU A 11 28.25 3.71 -47.35
C LEU A 11 28.33 4.39 -45.98
N LEU A 12 28.93 5.58 -45.91
CA LEU A 12 28.99 6.38 -44.69
C LEU A 12 27.58 6.80 -44.22
N ILE A 13 26.72 7.27 -45.15
CA ILE A 13 25.32 7.61 -44.84
C ILE A 13 24.55 6.38 -44.32
N VAL A 14 24.71 5.22 -44.96
CA VAL A 14 24.06 3.98 -44.51
C VAL A 14 24.52 3.57 -43.11
N CYS A 15 25.82 3.67 -42.81
CA CYS A 15 26.33 3.41 -41.47
C CYS A 15 25.74 4.39 -40.44
N PHE A 16 25.61 5.67 -40.76
CA PHE A 16 24.98 6.65 -39.87
C PHE A 16 23.49 6.35 -39.62
N LEU A 17 22.74 5.98 -40.67
CA LEU A 17 21.33 5.62 -40.54
C LEU A 17 21.14 4.32 -39.73
N ALA A 18 21.96 3.30 -39.99
CA ALA A 18 21.92 2.04 -39.25
C ALA A 18 22.31 2.24 -37.78
N GLY A 19 23.36 3.04 -37.51
CA GLY A 19 23.77 3.40 -36.16
C GLY A 19 22.68 4.18 -35.41
N GLY A 20 22.08 5.18 -36.05
CA GLY A 20 20.97 5.94 -35.49
C GLY A 20 19.77 5.04 -35.16
N PHE A 21 19.36 4.19 -36.11
CA PHE A 21 18.26 3.24 -35.91
C PHE A 21 18.54 2.26 -34.76
N TYR A 22 19.76 1.73 -34.68
CA TYR A 22 20.18 0.84 -33.61
C TYR A 22 20.11 1.52 -32.23
N ILE A 23 20.59 2.76 -32.13
CA ILE A 23 20.56 3.53 -30.88
C ILE A 23 19.12 3.77 -30.44
N THR A 24 18.24 4.23 -31.32
CA THR A 24 16.82 4.44 -31.00
C THR A 24 16.18 3.16 -30.48
N LYS A 25 16.35 2.03 -31.19
CA LYS A 25 15.82 0.73 -30.76
C LYS A 25 16.38 0.26 -29.42
N SER A 26 17.65 0.52 -29.15
CA SER A 26 18.28 0.19 -27.87
C SER A 26 17.69 1.02 -26.73
N ILE A 27 17.52 2.34 -26.94
CA ILE A 27 16.91 3.25 -25.96
C ILE A 27 15.48 2.82 -25.66
N ASP A 28 14.64 2.56 -26.67
CA ASP A 28 13.26 2.11 -26.48
C ASP A 28 13.20 0.85 -25.60
N LYS A 29 14.10 -0.11 -25.86
CA LYS A 29 14.18 -1.37 -25.11
C LYS A 29 14.60 -1.15 -23.66
N VAL A 30 15.54 -0.25 -23.41
CA VAL A 30 15.99 0.07 -22.05
C VAL A 30 14.91 0.82 -21.30
N THR A 31 14.26 1.80 -21.92
CA THR A 31 13.17 2.58 -21.31
C THR A 31 11.99 1.68 -20.94
N GLY A 32 11.56 0.77 -21.82
CA GLY A 32 10.46 -0.15 -21.52
C GLY A 32 10.77 -1.12 -20.36
N LYS A 33 12.02 -1.59 -20.25
CA LYS A 33 12.46 -2.38 -19.10
C LYS A 33 12.46 -1.56 -17.81
N LEU A 34 12.94 -0.33 -17.88
CA LEU A 34 12.99 0.56 -16.73
C LEU A 34 11.58 0.89 -16.21
N GLU A 35 10.64 1.16 -17.11
CA GLU A 35 9.23 1.39 -16.77
C GLU A 35 8.59 0.19 -16.07
N THR A 36 8.91 -1.03 -16.52
CA THR A 36 8.45 -2.26 -15.86
C THR A 36 9.02 -2.38 -14.44
N ILE A 37 10.29 -2.05 -14.23
CA ILE A 37 10.91 -2.09 -12.89
C ILE A 37 10.30 -1.01 -11.99
N ILE A 38 10.07 0.19 -12.49
CA ILE A 38 9.46 1.29 -11.74
C ILE A 38 8.04 0.92 -11.30
N THR A 39 7.24 0.33 -12.17
CA THR A 39 5.87 -0.08 -11.85
C THR A 39 5.84 -1.20 -10.80
N LEU A 40 6.71 -2.21 -10.92
CA LEU A 40 6.85 -3.26 -9.91
C LEU A 40 7.28 -2.68 -8.55
N ASN A 41 8.27 -1.79 -8.53
CA ASN A 41 8.74 -1.15 -7.31
C ASN A 41 7.65 -0.29 -6.64
N LYS A 42 6.81 0.39 -7.44
CA LYS A 42 5.67 1.14 -6.92
C LYS A 42 4.66 0.24 -6.22
N VAL A 43 4.37 -0.94 -6.77
CA VAL A 43 3.46 -1.90 -6.14
C VAL A 43 4.04 -2.44 -4.84
N GLU A 44 5.34 -2.75 -4.82
CA GLU A 44 6.02 -3.20 -3.60
C GLU A 44 6.00 -2.11 -2.51
N PHE A 45 6.27 -0.86 -2.86
CA PHE A 45 6.20 0.26 -1.93
C PHE A 45 4.80 0.41 -1.30
N LEU A 46 3.73 0.26 -2.09
CA LEU A 46 2.36 0.26 -1.59
C LEU A 46 2.09 -0.90 -0.64
N ARG A 47 2.58 -2.09 -0.97
CA ARG A 47 2.47 -3.30 -0.14
C ARG A 47 3.18 -3.11 1.20
N GLU A 48 4.43 -2.64 1.20
CA GLU A 48 5.19 -2.37 2.42
C GLU A 48 4.53 -1.32 3.29
N THR A 49 4.03 -0.24 2.67
CA THR A 49 3.31 0.84 3.38
C THR A 49 2.08 0.28 4.11
N LEU A 50 1.26 -0.52 3.41
CA LEU A 50 0.10 -1.17 4.00
C LEU A 50 0.48 -2.13 5.14
N LEU A 51 1.50 -2.97 4.93
CA LEU A 51 1.97 -3.90 5.97
C LEU A 51 2.42 -3.16 7.23
N ASN A 52 3.14 -2.05 7.07
CA ASN A 52 3.55 -1.23 8.20
C ASN A 52 2.34 -0.67 8.98
N LYS A 53 1.32 -0.15 8.27
CA LYS A 53 0.09 0.34 8.93
C LYS A 53 -0.67 -0.78 9.66
N ILE A 54 -0.72 -1.98 9.10
CA ILE A 54 -1.30 -3.15 9.77
C ILE A 54 -0.52 -3.48 11.06
N VAL A 55 0.81 -3.47 11.02
CA VAL A 55 1.65 -3.72 12.21
C VAL A 55 1.37 -2.70 13.31
N VAL A 56 1.23 -1.41 12.97
CA VAL A 56 0.88 -0.36 13.93
C VAL A 56 -0.48 -0.63 14.58
N VAL A 57 -1.51 -0.92 13.79
CA VAL A 57 -2.86 -1.24 14.31
C VAL A 57 -2.85 -2.51 15.18
N GLN A 58 -2.05 -3.52 14.80
CA GLN A 58 -1.88 -4.74 15.60
C GLN A 58 -1.17 -4.46 16.92
N ALA A 59 -0.13 -3.62 16.93
CA ALA A 59 0.55 -3.21 18.15
C ALA A 59 -0.40 -2.51 19.11
N ASP A 60 -1.23 -1.59 18.61
CA ASP A 60 -2.25 -0.92 19.43
C ASP A 60 -3.28 -1.89 19.99
N LEU A 61 -3.69 -2.88 19.19
CA LEU A 61 -4.59 -3.94 19.63
C LEU A 61 -3.96 -4.79 20.75
N LEU A 62 -2.68 -5.15 20.63
CA LEU A 62 -1.96 -5.94 21.64
C LEU A 62 -1.76 -5.17 22.95
N LEU A 63 -1.54 -3.85 22.86
CA LEU A 63 -1.32 -2.99 24.04
C LEU A 63 -2.62 -2.53 24.71
N LYS A 64 -3.79 -2.83 24.13
CA LYS A 64 -5.08 -2.24 24.53
C LYS A 64 -5.46 -2.45 26.00
N ASP A 65 -4.99 -3.52 26.65
CA ASP A 65 -5.30 -3.86 28.05
C ASP A 65 -4.14 -3.55 28.99
N THR A 66 -3.10 -2.86 28.50
CA THR A 66 -1.90 -2.51 29.25
C THR A 66 -1.88 -1.03 29.63
N PRO A 67 -1.02 -0.60 30.56
CA PRO A 67 -0.78 0.82 30.84
C PRO A 67 -0.29 1.63 29.63
N HIS A 68 0.22 0.95 28.59
CA HIS A 68 0.68 1.56 27.34
C HIS A 68 -0.40 1.61 26.26
N ALA A 69 -1.67 1.34 26.61
CA ALA A 69 -2.79 1.43 25.69
C ALA A 69 -2.87 2.80 25.05
N ARG A 70 -3.02 2.83 23.72
CA ARG A 70 -3.28 4.07 23.00
C ARG A 70 -4.66 4.64 23.36
N GLN A 71 -4.75 5.95 23.26
CA GLN A 71 -6.04 6.64 23.28
C GLN A 71 -6.88 6.16 22.10
N VAL A 72 -8.20 6.13 22.28
CA VAL A 72 -9.14 5.65 21.27
C VAL A 72 -9.00 6.46 19.97
N ASP A 73 -8.83 7.78 20.07
CA ASP A 73 -8.69 8.65 18.91
C ASP A 73 -7.44 8.33 18.09
N THR A 74 -6.30 8.09 18.75
CA THR A 74 -5.06 7.67 18.09
C THR A 74 -5.21 6.31 17.39
N PHE A 75 -5.89 5.36 18.04
CA PHE A 75 -6.18 4.07 17.44
C PHE A 75 -7.07 4.21 16.19
N VAL A 76 -8.12 5.03 16.26
CA VAL A 76 -9.01 5.31 15.12
C VAL A 76 -8.22 5.92 13.97
N GLN A 77 -7.34 6.89 14.25
CA GLN A 77 -6.47 7.47 13.24
C GLN A 77 -5.58 6.41 12.56
N HIS A 78 -4.92 5.53 13.33
CA HIS A 78 -4.09 4.47 12.75
C HIS A 78 -4.91 3.50 11.88
N VAL A 79 -6.15 3.20 12.27
CA VAL A 79 -7.05 2.38 11.46
C VAL A 79 -7.42 3.11 10.16
N GLU A 80 -7.77 4.39 10.21
CA GLU A 80 -8.07 5.19 9.02
C GLU A 80 -6.90 5.23 8.03
N GLU A 81 -5.67 5.46 8.52
CA GLU A 81 -4.45 5.43 7.71
C GLU A 81 -4.23 4.05 7.05
N MET A 82 -4.54 2.96 7.75
CA MET A 82 -4.50 1.60 7.19
C MET A 82 -5.54 1.41 6.08
N VAL A 83 -6.77 1.92 6.26
CA VAL A 83 -7.84 1.84 5.24
C VAL A 83 -7.44 2.62 3.99
N GLN A 84 -6.93 3.84 4.17
CA GLN A 84 -6.45 4.66 3.05
C GLN A 84 -5.34 3.94 2.27
N ALA A 85 -4.38 3.34 2.98
CA ALA A 85 -3.32 2.55 2.35
C ALA A 85 -3.87 1.35 1.56
N ALA A 86 -4.88 0.65 2.08
CA ALA A 86 -5.52 -0.48 1.41
C ALA A 86 -6.33 -0.06 0.15
N GLY A 87 -6.83 1.18 0.12
CA GLY A 87 -7.64 1.72 -0.97
C GLY A 87 -6.85 2.18 -2.21
N HIS A 88 -5.51 2.19 -2.18
CA HIS A 88 -4.73 2.71 -3.30
C HIS A 88 -4.90 1.91 -4.60
N CYS A 89 -5.11 0.59 -4.52
CA CYS A 89 -5.21 -0.27 -5.69
C CYS A 89 -6.61 -0.31 -6.33
N SER A 90 -7.65 0.26 -5.71
CA SER A 90 -9.01 0.23 -6.28
C SER A 90 -9.26 1.23 -7.40
N ASN A 91 -8.39 2.23 -7.56
CA ASN A 91 -8.58 3.29 -8.56
C ASN A 91 -7.85 3.00 -9.88
N CYS A 92 -7.26 1.81 -10.01
CA CYS A 92 -6.45 1.41 -11.17
C CYS A 92 -7.23 0.44 -12.07
N HIS A 93 -7.05 0.56 -13.39
CA HIS A 93 -7.63 -0.39 -14.33
C HIS A 93 -6.81 -1.69 -14.33
N HIS A 94 -7.43 -2.76 -13.85
CA HIS A 94 -6.82 -4.08 -13.73
C HIS A 94 -7.61 -5.10 -14.54
N GLU A 95 -6.92 -6.15 -15.00
CA GLU A 95 -7.58 -7.34 -15.54
C GLU A 95 -8.53 -7.94 -14.48
N GLU A 96 -9.66 -8.50 -14.92
CA GLU A 96 -10.73 -9.02 -14.07
C GLU A 96 -10.22 -9.98 -12.97
N ARG A 97 -9.25 -10.84 -13.29
CA ARG A 97 -8.63 -11.76 -12.33
C ARG A 97 -7.94 -11.03 -11.17
N VAL A 98 -7.26 -9.93 -11.46
CA VAL A 98 -6.57 -9.11 -10.47
C VAL A 98 -7.58 -8.28 -9.68
N LEU A 99 -8.59 -7.74 -10.36
CA LEU A 99 -9.67 -6.99 -9.73
C LEU A 99 -10.42 -7.82 -8.68
N ASN A 100 -10.76 -9.07 -9.00
CA ASN A 100 -11.40 -9.99 -8.06
C ASN A 100 -10.56 -10.23 -6.79
N ARG A 101 -9.22 -10.32 -6.94
CA ARG A 101 -8.31 -10.46 -5.80
C ARG A 101 -8.27 -9.18 -4.96
N ILE A 102 -8.25 -8.02 -5.60
CA ILE A 102 -8.29 -6.72 -4.91
C ILE A 102 -9.60 -6.57 -4.13
N THR A 103 -10.75 -6.90 -4.74
CA THR A 103 -12.05 -6.86 -4.07
C THR A 103 -12.10 -7.80 -2.87
N TYR A 104 -11.61 -9.03 -3.01
CA TYR A 104 -11.52 -9.97 -1.88
C TYR A 104 -10.63 -9.41 -0.75
N PHE A 105 -9.49 -8.83 -1.11
CA PHE A 105 -8.60 -8.20 -0.15
C PHE A 105 -9.28 -7.03 0.59
N GLN A 106 -10.04 -6.18 -0.10
CA GLN A 106 -10.80 -5.11 0.52
C GLN A 106 -11.86 -5.63 1.50
N GLN A 107 -12.57 -6.70 1.13
CA GLN A 107 -13.53 -7.35 2.02
C GLN A 107 -12.85 -7.87 3.30
N MET A 108 -11.62 -8.39 3.20
CA MET A 108 -10.85 -8.82 4.37
C MET A 108 -10.48 -7.65 5.29
N ILE A 109 -10.09 -6.51 4.73
CA ILE A 109 -9.84 -5.27 5.49
C ILE A 109 -11.11 -4.79 6.18
N ASP A 110 -12.26 -4.78 5.50
CA ASP A 110 -13.55 -4.41 6.10
C ASP A 110 -13.93 -5.32 7.27
N GLN A 111 -13.74 -6.63 7.12
CA GLN A 111 -13.98 -7.58 8.20
C GLN A 111 -13.03 -7.35 9.38
N TYR A 112 -11.77 -7.01 9.10
CA TYR A 112 -10.80 -6.69 10.13
C TYR A 112 -11.21 -5.44 10.93
N ILE A 113 -11.59 -4.36 10.26
CA ILE A 113 -12.07 -3.12 10.88
C ILE A 113 -13.30 -3.39 11.76
N LYS A 114 -14.26 -4.19 11.28
CA LYS A 114 -15.45 -4.56 12.08
C LYS A 114 -15.08 -5.30 13.37
N LYS A 115 -14.09 -6.21 13.31
CA LYS A 115 -13.60 -6.92 14.49
C LYS A 115 -12.90 -5.98 15.47
N LEU A 116 -12.05 -5.08 14.96
CA LEU A 116 -11.36 -4.07 15.75
C LEU A 116 -12.34 -3.14 16.48
N SER A 117 -13.34 -2.62 15.77
CA SER A 117 -14.41 -1.80 16.33
C SER A 117 -15.10 -2.52 17.49
N ARG A 118 -15.52 -3.78 17.28
CA ARG A 118 -16.18 -4.60 18.30
C ARG A 118 -15.33 -4.79 19.56
N ILE A 119 -14.03 -5.05 19.40
CA ILE A 119 -13.10 -5.22 20.53
C ILE A 119 -13.06 -3.95 21.39
N TYR A 120 -12.95 -2.78 20.76
CA TYR A 120 -12.91 -1.51 21.48
C TYR A 120 -14.25 -1.14 22.12
N THR A 121 -15.38 -1.49 21.50
CA THR A 121 -16.71 -1.31 22.10
C THR A 121 -16.87 -2.17 23.36
N LEU A 122 -16.42 -3.43 23.30
CA LEU A 122 -16.46 -4.35 24.44
C LEU A 122 -15.57 -3.86 25.60
N ARG A 123 -14.34 -3.42 25.30
CA ARG A 123 -13.43 -2.83 26.31
C ARG A 123 -14.04 -1.62 27.01
N ALA A 124 -14.68 -0.73 26.25
CA ALA A 124 -15.35 0.44 26.82
C ALA A 124 -16.49 0.03 27.78
N ASN A 125 -17.22 -1.04 27.48
CA ASN A 125 -18.26 -1.56 28.37
C ASN A 125 -17.67 -2.16 29.65
N GLU A 126 -16.57 -2.89 29.57
CA GLU A 126 -15.89 -3.45 30.74
C GLU A 126 -15.38 -2.35 31.69
N ALA A 127 -14.76 -1.29 31.14
CA ALA A 127 -14.33 -0.15 31.92
C ALA A 127 -15.50 0.55 32.63
N ARG A 128 -16.64 0.71 31.94
CA ARG A 128 -17.88 1.26 32.52
C ARG A 128 -18.40 0.37 33.64
N LEU A 129 -18.50 -0.94 33.41
CA LEU A 129 -18.95 -1.90 34.40
C LEU A 129 -18.08 -1.86 35.67
N LYS A 130 -16.76 -1.78 35.51
CA LYS A 130 -15.83 -1.69 36.65
C LYS A 130 -16.04 -0.41 37.45
N LYS A 131 -16.29 0.72 36.79
CA LYS A 131 -16.57 2.01 37.43
C LYS A 131 -17.88 1.98 38.22
N GLU A 132 -18.94 1.43 37.62
CA GLU A 132 -20.24 1.29 38.30
C GLU A 132 -20.15 0.36 39.52
N LYS A 133 -19.42 -0.76 39.40
CA LYS A 133 -19.16 -1.66 40.54
C LYS A 133 -18.45 -0.95 41.68
N GLN A 134 -17.43 -0.15 41.38
CA GLN A 134 -16.72 0.63 42.39
C GLN A 134 -17.66 1.64 43.05
N SER A 135 -18.43 2.40 42.26
CA SER A 135 -19.39 3.37 42.78
C SER A 135 -20.44 2.74 43.69
N ALA A 136 -20.97 1.56 43.34
CA ALA A 136 -21.93 0.83 44.16
C ALA A 136 -21.31 0.35 45.48
N PHE A 137 -20.04 -0.08 45.45
CA PHE A 137 -19.30 -0.48 46.64
C PHE A 137 -19.03 0.70 47.57
N ASP A 138 -18.55 1.82 47.03
CA ASP A 138 -18.29 3.05 47.79
C ASP A 138 -19.56 3.58 48.45
N LEU A 139 -20.71 3.50 47.76
CA LEU A 139 -22.01 3.92 48.28
C LEU A 139 -22.52 3.01 49.41
N GLY A 140 -22.17 1.72 49.40
CA GLY A 140 -22.53 0.77 50.47
C GLY A 140 -21.66 0.87 51.73
N GLN A 141 -20.54 1.62 51.68
CA GLN A 141 -19.66 1.87 52.83
C GLN A 141 -19.94 3.21 53.53
N ALA A 142 -20.82 4.05 52.97
CA ALA A 142 -21.30 5.29 53.57
C ALA A 142 -22.52 5.04 54.46
#